data_AF-A0A7W0MLE7-F1
#
_entry.id   AF-A0A7W0MLE7-F1
#
_cell.length_a   1.000
_cell.length_b   1.000
_cell.length_c   1.000
_cell.angle_alpha   90.00
_cell.angle_beta   90.00
_cell.angle_gamma   90.00
#
_symmetry.space_group_name_H-M   'P 1'
#
loop_
_entity.id
_entity.type
_entity.pdbx_description
1 polymer ?
#
loop_
_entity_poly.entity_id
_entity_poly.type
_entity_poly.pdbx_seq_one_letter_code
_entity_poly.pdbx_strand_id
1 'polypeptide(L)'
;FHLCNRLGAGGGSLMVSGRSAPAFWRLGLPDLASRLATAPVARLEPPDDTLLAAVLVKLFADRGVGVAPATIGFLVARIDRSFAAAEAIVARLDRLALARGRPITLRLAAEALAEAR
;
A
#
# COMPACT_ATOMS: atom_id res chain seq x y z
N PHE A 1 -15.30 16.56 18.21
CA PHE A 1 -16.51 15.97 18.85
C PHE A 1 -17.80 16.37 18.15
N HIS A 2 -18.10 17.66 17.98
CA HIS A 2 -19.36 18.11 17.37
C HIS A 2 -19.64 17.53 15.97
N LEU A 3 -18.61 17.25 15.17
CA LEU A 3 -18.77 16.55 13.88
C LEU A 3 -19.34 15.13 14.06
N CYS A 4 -18.75 14.32 14.94
CA CYS A 4 -19.23 12.96 15.22
C CYS A 4 -20.67 12.96 15.74
N ASN A 5 -21.03 13.92 16.60
CA ASN A 5 -22.39 14.03 17.12
C ASN A 5 -23.39 14.43 16.04
N ARG A 6 -23.04 15.42 15.20
CA ARG A 6 -23.92 15.86 14.11
C ARG A 6 -24.15 14.76 13.09
N LEU A 7 -23.12 13.98 12.74
CA LEU A 7 -23.25 12.85 11.81
C LEU A 7 -24.08 11.71 12.43
N GLY A 8 -23.90 11.44 13.73
CA GLY A 8 -24.70 10.42 14.43
C GLY A 8 -26.19 10.78 14.58
N ALA A 9 -26.53 12.06 14.67
CA ALA A 9 -27.92 12.53 14.87
C ALA A 9 -28.63 12.97 13.58
N GLY A 10 -27.89 13.47 12.58
CA GLY A 10 -28.43 14.12 11.38
C GLY A 10 -28.34 13.28 10.10
N GLY A 11 -27.80 12.06 10.18
CA GLY A 11 -27.48 11.23 9.01
C GLY A 11 -26.13 11.59 8.40
N GLY A 12 -25.40 10.55 7.99
CA GLY A 12 -24.05 10.66 7.41
C GLY A 12 -23.08 9.63 8.00
N SER A 13 -21.96 9.43 7.32
CA SER A 13 -20.94 8.45 7.71
C SER A 13 -19.60 9.13 7.93
N LEU A 14 -18.85 8.67 8.93
CA LEU A 14 -17.48 9.09 9.20
C LEU A 14 -16.55 7.89 9.06
N MET A 15 -15.57 7.98 8.16
CA MET A 15 -14.45 7.04 8.09
C MET A 15 -13.21 7.72 8.64
N VAL A 16 -12.49 7.03 9.53
CA VAL A 16 -11.22 7.50 10.09
C VAL A 16 -10.19 6.39 9.91
N SER A 17 -8.97 6.76 9.52
CA SER A 17 -7.84 5.84 9.40
C SER A 17 -6.75 6.19 10.42
N GLY A 18 -6.00 5.18 10.85
CA GLY A 18 -4.91 5.33 11.80
C GLY A 18 -4.02 4.09 11.82
N ARG A 19 -2.84 4.20 12.44
CA ARG A 19 -1.86 3.10 12.51
C ARG A 19 -2.18 2.04 13.58
N SER A 20 -3.07 2.36 14.51
CA SER A 20 -3.51 1.45 15.57
C SER A 20 -5.03 1.53 15.70
N ALA A 21 -5.63 0.55 16.38
CA ALA A 21 -7.05 0.61 16.70
C ALA A 21 -7.39 1.88 17.52
N PRO A 22 -8.58 2.49 17.33
CA PRO A 22 -8.96 3.72 18.02
C PRO A 22 -8.87 3.65 19.55
N ALA A 23 -9.10 2.46 20.13
CA ALA A 23 -8.96 2.22 21.57
C ALA A 23 -7.56 2.53 22.13
N PHE A 24 -6.52 2.53 21.29
CA PHE A 24 -5.14 2.85 21.69
C PHE A 24 -4.75 4.31 21.41
N TRP A 25 -5.66 5.12 20.85
CA TRP A 25 -5.35 6.52 20.57
C TRP A 25 -5.37 7.33 21.86
N ARG A 26 -4.30 8.11 22.09
CA ARG A 26 -4.17 9.01 23.23
C ARG A 26 -4.98 10.30 23.03
N LEU A 27 -6.30 10.16 22.91
CA LEU A 27 -7.21 11.29 22.69
C LEU A 27 -7.48 12.02 24.02
N GLY A 28 -7.19 13.32 24.06
CA GLY A 28 -7.42 14.14 25.26
C GLY A 28 -8.89 14.49 25.53
N LEU A 29 -9.81 14.10 24.63
CA LEU A 29 -11.25 14.39 24.76
C LEU A 29 -12.02 13.08 25.03
N PRO A 30 -12.43 12.81 26.28
CA PRO A 30 -13.01 11.53 26.69
C PRO A 30 -14.22 11.09 25.86
N ASP A 31 -15.15 12.00 25.58
CA ASP A 31 -16.36 11.66 24.82
C ASP A 31 -16.06 11.24 23.37
N LEU A 32 -15.03 11.83 22.76
CA LEU A 32 -14.58 11.43 21.42
C LEU A 32 -13.89 10.06 21.47
N ALA A 33 -13.09 9.82 22.51
CA ALA A 33 -12.42 8.53 22.71
C ALA A 33 -13.42 7.39 22.84
N SER A 34 -14.45 7.57 23.69
CA SER A 34 -15.52 6.58 23.87
C SER A 34 -16.23 6.28 22.54
N ARG A 35 -16.64 7.30 21.79
CA ARG A 35 -17.34 7.11 20.50
C ARG A 35 -16.51 6.38 19.46
N LEU A 36 -15.23 6.74 19.34
CA LEU A 36 -14.33 6.09 18.38
C LEU A 36 -13.96 4.66 18.81
N ALA A 37 -13.87 4.38 20.11
CA ALA A 37 -13.65 3.04 20.63
C ALA A 37 -14.81 2.08 20.34
N THR A 38 -16.04 2.59 20.22
CA THR A 38 -17.23 1.80 19.87
C THR A 38 -17.52 1.71 18.37
N ALA A 39 -16.78 2.43 17.53
CA ALA A 39 -16.99 2.41 16.09
C ALA A 39 -16.52 1.08 15.47
N PRO A 40 -17.15 0.59 14.38
CA PRO A 40 -16.66 -0.58 13.66
C PRO A 40 -15.22 -0.37 13.19
N VAL A 41 -14.35 -1.35 13.46
CA VAL A 41 -12.94 -1.32 13.07
C VAL A 41 -12.66 -2.37 12.01
N ALA A 42 -12.31 -1.93 10.81
CA ALA A 42 -11.70 -2.77 9.79
C ALA A 42 -10.18 -2.66 9.91
N ARG A 43 -9.49 -3.79 10.02
CA ARG A 43 -8.02 -3.84 10.03
C ARG A 43 -7.51 -4.13 8.63
N LEU A 44 -6.54 -3.32 8.18
CA LEU A 44 -5.78 -3.60 6.96
C LEU A 44 -4.49 -4.29 7.37
N GLU A 45 -4.37 -5.57 7.01
CA GLU A 45 -3.14 -6.33 7.17
C GLU A 45 -2.18 -6.01 6.02
N PRO A 46 -0.87 -6.26 6.19
CA PRO A 46 0.09 -6.24 5.09
C PRO A 46 -0.37 -7.14 3.93
N PRO A 47 -0.02 -6.81 2.67
CA PRO A 47 -0.39 -7.64 1.55
C PRO A 47 0.26 -9.02 1.66
N ASP A 48 -0.53 -10.05 1.33
CA ASP A 48 0.04 -11.36 1.03
C ASP A 48 0.71 -11.37 -0.36
N ASP A 49 1.36 -12.48 -0.69
CA ASP A 49 2.11 -12.59 -1.95
C ASP A 49 1.18 -12.49 -3.19
N THR A 50 -0.07 -12.93 -3.06
CA THR A 50 -1.09 -12.86 -4.12
C THR A 50 -1.49 -11.42 -4.40
N LEU A 51 -1.83 -10.66 -3.36
CA LEU A 51 -2.18 -9.25 -3.44
C LEU A 51 -0.97 -8.42 -3.89
N LEU A 52 0.22 -8.72 -3.39
CA LEU A 52 1.45 -8.05 -3.80
C LEU A 52 1.74 -8.26 -5.29
N ALA A 53 1.57 -9.48 -5.80
CA ALA A 53 1.69 -9.77 -7.23
C ALA A 53 0.68 -8.97 -8.06
N ALA A 54 -0.59 -8.93 -7.65
CA ALA A 54 -1.64 -8.18 -8.33
C ALA A 54 -1.34 -6.67 -8.33
N VAL A 55 -0.85 -6.12 -7.22
CA VAL A 55 -0.43 -4.72 -7.13
C VAL A 55 0.75 -4.43 -8.04
N LEU A 56 1.77 -5.29 -8.10
CA LEU A 56 2.89 -5.10 -9.02
C LEU A 56 2.42 -5.07 -10.48
N VAL A 57 1.57 -6.03 -10.88
CA VAL A 57 0.97 -6.06 -12.23
C VAL A 57 0.23 -4.77 -12.51
N LYS A 58 -0.62 -4.32 -11.59
CA LYS A 58 -1.37 -3.06 -11.73
C LYS A 58 -0.44 -1.85 -11.86
N LEU A 59 0.59 -1.75 -11.01
CA LEU A 59 1.53 -0.62 -11.01
C LEU A 59 2.35 -0.54 -12.31
N PHE A 60 2.70 -1.67 -12.91
CA PHE A 60 3.34 -1.70 -14.23
C PHE A 60 2.35 -1.37 -15.35
N ALA A 61 1.12 -1.90 -15.28
CA ALA A 61 0.07 -1.61 -16.26
C ALA A 61 -0.31 -0.12 -16.30
N ASP A 62 -0.40 0.54 -15.14
CA ASP A 62 -0.65 1.99 -15.05
C ASP A 62 0.43 2.83 -15.76
N ARG A 63 1.64 2.27 -15.91
CA ARG A 63 2.77 2.89 -16.63
C ARG A 63 2.86 2.45 -18.08
N GLY A 64 1.90 1.64 -18.56
CA GLY A 64 1.91 1.08 -19.91
C GLY A 64 3.00 0.03 -20.14
N VAL A 65 3.58 -0.55 -19.08
CA VAL A 65 4.68 -1.52 -19.20
C VAL A 65 4.16 -2.94 -18.99
N GLY A 66 4.30 -3.79 -20.01
CA GLY A 66 4.07 -5.22 -19.90
C GLY A 66 5.26 -5.91 -19.23
N VAL A 67 5.02 -6.69 -18.17
CA VAL A 67 6.06 -7.43 -17.45
C VAL A 67 5.72 -8.92 -17.42
N ALA A 68 6.69 -9.77 -17.73
CA ALA A 68 6.49 -11.22 -17.74
C ALA A 68 6.16 -11.75 -16.33
N PRO A 69 5.23 -12.72 -16.18
CA PRO A 69 4.84 -13.28 -14.88
C PRO A 69 6.02 -13.77 -14.02
N ALA A 70 7.04 -14.35 -14.65
CA ALA A 70 8.25 -14.78 -13.95
C ALA A 70 9.01 -13.63 -13.26
N THR A 71 8.99 -12.42 -13.84
CA THR A 71 9.60 -11.23 -13.23
C THR A 71 8.78 -10.78 -12.03
N ILE A 72 7.44 -10.84 -12.10
CA ILE A 72 6.57 -10.54 -10.96
C ILE A 72 6.84 -11.50 -9.80
N GLY A 73 6.85 -12.81 -10.06
CA GLY A 73 7.16 -13.81 -9.04
C GLY A 73 8.55 -13.63 -8.43
N PHE A 74 9.54 -13.26 -9.25
CA PHE A 74 10.89 -12.95 -8.77
C PHE A 74 10.92 -11.76 -7.80
N LEU A 75 10.18 -10.69 -8.10
CA LEU A 75 10.07 -9.49 -7.26
C LEU A 75 9.35 -9.79 -5.95
N VAL A 76 8.18 -10.45 -6.00
CA VAL A 76 7.38 -10.83 -4.82
C VAL A 76 8.22 -11.61 -3.81
N ALA A 77 9.06 -12.53 -4.29
CA ALA A 77 9.92 -13.34 -3.42
C ALA A 77 11.08 -12.57 -2.75
N ARG A 78 11.33 -11.30 -3.11
CA ARG A 78 12.56 -10.57 -2.73
C ARG A 78 12.35 -9.16 -2.20
N ILE A 79 11.20 -8.56 -2.42
CA ILE A 79 10.86 -7.27 -1.82
C ILE A 79 10.13 -7.47 -0.49
N ASP A 80 10.14 -6.45 0.35
CA ASP A 80 9.31 -6.46 1.55
C ASP A 80 7.83 -6.53 1.16
N ARG A 81 7.04 -7.26 1.96
CA ARG A 81 5.58 -7.40 1.79
C ARG A 81 4.85 -6.12 2.19
N SER A 82 5.05 -5.06 1.40
CA SER A 82 4.42 -3.76 1.60
C SER A 82 4.15 -3.05 0.28
N PHE A 83 3.09 -2.24 0.24
CA PHE A 83 2.76 -1.44 -0.94
C PHE A 83 3.87 -0.42 -1.25
N ALA A 84 4.52 0.14 -0.22
CA ALA A 84 5.62 1.09 -0.39
C ALA A 84 6.83 0.44 -1.10
N ALA A 85 7.18 -0.79 -0.75
CA ALA A 85 8.26 -1.52 -1.43
C ALA A 85 7.91 -1.82 -2.90
N ALA A 86 6.64 -2.20 -3.17
CA ALA A 86 6.15 -2.42 -4.53
C ALA A 86 6.22 -1.13 -5.38
N GLU A 87 5.77 0.00 -4.86
CA GLU A 87 5.86 1.30 -5.54
C GLU A 87 7.32 1.70 -5.81
N ALA A 88 8.19 1.54 -4.81
CA ALA A 88 9.60 1.90 -4.92
C ALA A 88 10.32 1.07 -6.00
N ILE A 89 10.11 -0.26 -6.04
CA ILE A 89 10.78 -1.11 -7.02
C ILE A 89 10.25 -0.89 -8.43
N VAL A 90 8.94 -0.65 -8.60
CA VAL A 90 8.34 -0.32 -9.91
C VAL A 90 8.89 1.01 -10.41
N ALA A 91 8.91 2.05 -9.57
CA ALA A 91 9.44 3.36 -9.94
C ALA A 91 10.94 3.33 -10.27
N ARG A 92 11.70 2.43 -9.62
CA ARG A 92 13.11 2.21 -9.96
C ARG A 92 13.26 1.54 -11.31
N LEU A 93 12.53 0.46 -11.55
CA LEU A 93 12.62 -0.31 -12.78
C LEU A 93 12.19 0.50 -13.99
N ASP A 94 11.11 1.28 -13.86
CA ASP A 94 10.62 2.18 -14.89
C ASP A 94 11.70 3.20 -15.30
N ARG A 95 12.32 3.88 -14.32
CA ARG A 95 13.44 4.81 -14.58
C ARG A 95 14.61 4.14 -15.27
N LEU A 96 15.02 2.94 -14.83
CA LEU A 96 16.13 2.21 -15.43
C LEU A 96 15.82 1.74 -16.86
N ALA A 97 14.59 1.29 -17.10
CA ALA A 97 14.12 0.85 -18.41
C ALA A 97 14.10 2.02 -19.40
N LEU A 98 13.56 3.18 -18.99
CA LEU A 98 13.54 4.41 -19.78
C LEU A 98 14.96 4.92 -20.07
N ALA A 99 15.82 5.01 -19.05
CA ALA A 99 17.18 5.51 -19.21
C ALA A 99 18.03 4.67 -20.16
N ARG A 100 17.77 3.35 -20.24
CA ARG A 100 18.52 2.42 -21.09
C ARG A 100 17.83 2.08 -22.40
N GLY A 101 16.58 2.53 -22.61
CA GLY A 101 15.76 2.15 -23.75
C GLY A 101 15.54 0.63 -23.86
N ARG A 102 15.43 -0.07 -22.73
CA ARG A 102 15.29 -1.54 -22.69
C ARG A 102 14.06 -1.96 -21.90
N PRO A 103 13.41 -3.08 -22.29
CA PRO A 103 12.25 -3.60 -21.57
C PRO A 103 12.64 -4.08 -20.16
N ILE A 104 11.66 -4.11 -19.27
CA ILE A 104 11.81 -4.67 -17.93
C ILE A 104 11.89 -6.20 -18.05
N THR A 105 13.07 -6.75 -17.75
CA THR A 105 13.35 -8.19 -17.76
C THR A 105 13.75 -8.66 -16.37
N LEU A 106 13.77 -9.97 -16.16
CA LEU A 106 14.23 -10.57 -14.91
C LEU A 106 15.67 -10.12 -14.56
N ARG A 107 16.53 -9.93 -15.56
CA ARG A 107 17.89 -9.42 -15.37
C ARG A 107 17.89 -7.98 -14.85
N LEU A 108 17.08 -7.10 -15.45
CA LEU A 108 16.96 -5.72 -15.00
C LEU A 108 16.35 -5.63 -13.59
N ALA A 109 15.39 -6.51 -13.27
CA ALA A 109 14.83 -6.66 -11.93
C ALA A 109 15.90 -7.04 -10.89
N ALA A 110 16.75 -8.02 -11.21
CA ALA A 110 17.86 -8.41 -10.35
C ALA A 110 18.87 -7.27 -10.13
N GLU A 111 19.23 -6.55 -11.20
CA GLU A 111 20.10 -5.37 -11.12
C GLU A 111 19.49 -4.28 -10.22
N ALA A 112 18.21 -3.95 -10.40
CA ALA A 112 17.50 -2.95 -9.61
C ALA A 112 17.42 -3.28 -8.11
N LEU A 113 17.30 -4.57 -7.76
CA LEU A 113 17.31 -5.02 -6.37
C LEU A 113 18.71 -5.02 -5.76
N ALA A 114 19.76 -5.31 -6.54
CA ALA A 114 21.13 -5.32 -6.05
C ALA A 114 21.59 -3.91 -5.64
N GLU A 115 21.19 -2.89 -6.41
CA GLU A 115 21.52 -1.49 -6.13
C GLU A 115 20.60 -0.84 -5.04
N ALA A 116 19.67 -1.60 -4.45
CA ALA A 116 18.76 -1.13 -3.39
C ALA A 116 19.19 -1.60 -1.99
N ARG A 117 20.25 -2.42 -1.90
CA ARG A 117 20.89 -2.87 -0.66
C ARG A 117 22.16 -2.07 -0.42
#